data_AF-A0A820MUF2-F1
#
_entry.id   AF-A0A820MUF2-F1
#
_cell.length_a   1.000
_cell.length_b   1.000
_cell.length_c   1.000
_cell.angle_alpha   90.00
_cell.angle_beta   90.00
_cell.angle_gamma   90.00
#
_symmetry.space_group_name_H-M   'P 1'
#
loop_
_entity.id
_entity.type
_entity.pdbx_description
1 polymer ?
#
loop_
_entity_poly.entity_id
_entity_poly.type
_entity_poly.pdbx_seq_one_letter_code
_entity_poly.pdbx_strand_id
1 'polypeptide(L)'
;RVGVAAQFASSSWWSGVDSALNAKNATLNEVTELIDLIWTPPERPLPITNPVFVHELKYTGISWEEKVKTIAELVQTKQANGYVVTALEEVAWLFSVRGSDIPYNPFFKAYAIVYANQTTQLWMNENQLTPEARAQLNKVDIRSYASFFSDLLVLSARNDISKIWFSASASQAI
;
A
#
# COMPACT_ATOMS: atom_id res chain seq x y z
N ARG A 1 21.90 -15.97 -13.75
CA ARG A 1 20.66 -15.16 -13.63
C ARG A 1 19.97 -15.58 -12.36
N VAL A 2 19.58 -14.64 -11.51
CA VAL A 2 18.79 -14.87 -10.29
C VAL A 2 17.44 -14.20 -10.50
N GLY A 3 16.35 -14.92 -10.20
CA GLY A 3 14.98 -14.42 -10.34
C GLY A 3 14.37 -14.13 -8.98
N VAL A 4 13.75 -12.96 -8.81
CA VAL A 4 13.03 -12.58 -7.58
C VAL A 4 11.74 -11.86 -7.96
N ALA A 5 10.63 -12.14 -7.26
CA ALA A 5 9.40 -11.39 -7.40
C ALA A 5 9.52 -10.03 -6.69
N ALA A 6 9.49 -8.94 -7.46
CA ALA A 6 9.78 -7.59 -6.99
C ALA A 6 8.85 -7.12 -5.85
N GLN A 7 7.63 -7.64 -5.80
CA GLN A 7 6.65 -7.31 -4.76
C GLN A 7 7.05 -7.78 -3.34
N PHE A 8 7.99 -8.73 -3.21
CA PHE A 8 8.43 -9.29 -1.92
C PHE A 8 9.83 -8.82 -1.50
N ALA A 9 10.49 -7.98 -2.30
CA ALA A 9 11.80 -7.41 -2.00
C ALA A 9 11.66 -5.90 -1.81
N SER A 10 12.33 -5.32 -0.80
CA SER A 10 12.41 -3.85 -0.71
C SER A 10 13.32 -3.30 -1.80
N SER A 11 13.08 -2.06 -2.23
CA SER A 11 13.92 -1.38 -3.22
C SER A 11 15.39 -1.26 -2.79
N SER A 12 15.62 -1.02 -1.50
CA SER A 12 16.94 -1.00 -0.87
C SER A 12 17.66 -2.34 -0.93
N TRP A 13 16.96 -3.44 -0.65
CA TRP A 13 17.54 -4.78 -0.75
C TRP A 13 17.86 -5.14 -2.21
N TRP A 14 16.95 -4.83 -3.13
CA TRP A 14 17.10 -5.11 -4.55
C TRP A 14 18.35 -4.45 -5.13
N SER A 15 18.53 -3.15 -4.88
CA SER A 15 19.70 -2.40 -5.34
C SER A 15 21.02 -2.98 -4.81
N GLY A 16 21.05 -3.39 -3.54
CA GLY A 16 22.22 -4.01 -2.94
C GLY A 16 22.56 -5.37 -3.57
N VAL A 17 21.56 -6.22 -3.76
CA VAL A 17 21.75 -7.56 -4.36
C VAL A 17 22.12 -7.46 -5.84
N ASP A 18 21.48 -6.58 -6.59
CA ASP A 18 21.80 -6.37 -8.01
C ASP A 18 23.25 -5.91 -8.20
N SER A 19 23.70 -4.95 -7.38
CA SER A 19 25.09 -4.49 -7.39
C SER A 19 26.09 -5.62 -7.09
N ALA A 20 25.79 -6.46 -6.09
CA ALA A 20 26.64 -7.58 -5.72
C ALA A 20 26.69 -8.67 -6.80
N LEU A 21 25.57 -8.95 -7.48
CA LEU A 21 25.50 -9.90 -8.59
C LEU A 21 26.24 -9.38 -9.83
N ASN A 22 26.06 -8.10 -10.16
CA ASN A 22 26.75 -7.48 -11.29
C ASN A 22 28.28 -7.53 -11.12
N ALA A 23 28.79 -7.32 -9.91
CA ALA A 23 30.22 -7.47 -9.59
C ALA A 23 30.75 -8.91 -9.81
N LYS A 24 29.86 -9.89 -9.95
CA LYS A 24 30.17 -11.30 -10.23
C LYS A 24 29.71 -11.73 -11.63
N ASN A 25 29.41 -10.79 -12.53
CA ASN A 25 28.88 -11.05 -13.88
C ASN A 25 27.58 -11.87 -13.88
N ALA A 26 26.75 -11.72 -12.84
CA ALA A 26 25.41 -12.27 -12.75
C ALA A 26 24.36 -11.15 -12.76
N THR A 27 23.12 -11.47 -13.15
CA THR A 27 22.02 -10.49 -13.19
C THR A 27 20.89 -10.88 -12.25
N LEU A 28 20.30 -9.87 -11.60
CA LEU A 28 19.01 -9.98 -10.92
C LEU A 28 17.89 -9.67 -11.91
N ASN A 29 16.83 -10.49 -11.93
CA ASN A 29 15.73 -10.33 -12.87
C ASN A 29 14.43 -10.40 -12.09
N GLU A 30 13.51 -9.49 -12.41
CA GLU A 30 12.14 -9.58 -11.95
C GLU A 30 11.45 -10.77 -12.61
N VAL A 31 10.77 -11.57 -11.79
CA VAL A 31 9.95 -12.71 -12.24
C VAL A 31 8.59 -12.64 -11.54
N THR A 32 7.60 -13.30 -12.12
CA THR A 32 6.31 -13.52 -11.43
C THR A 32 6.50 -14.37 -10.17
N GLU A 33 5.55 -14.32 -9.24
CA GLU A 33 5.59 -15.19 -8.05
C GLU A 33 5.43 -16.65 -8.45
N LEU A 34 6.49 -17.44 -8.27
CA LEU A 34 6.57 -18.82 -8.75
C LEU A 34 5.98 -19.83 -7.74
N ILE A 35 5.96 -19.51 -6.44
CA ILE A 35 5.39 -20.42 -5.42
C ILE A 35 3.88 -20.57 -5.64
N ASP A 36 3.21 -19.51 -6.06
CA ASP A 36 1.77 -19.52 -6.35
C ASP A 36 1.39 -20.48 -7.50
N LEU A 37 2.34 -20.88 -8.36
CA LEU A 37 2.11 -21.85 -9.45
C LEU A 37 2.04 -23.30 -8.94
N ILE A 38 2.66 -23.58 -7.79
CA ILE A 38 2.76 -24.93 -7.22
C ILE A 38 2.00 -25.08 -5.91
N TRP A 39 1.72 -23.96 -5.23
CA TRP A 39 0.95 -23.94 -4.00
C TRP A 39 -0.52 -23.62 -4.32
N THR A 40 -1.25 -24.64 -4.72
CA THR A 40 -2.66 -24.53 -5.08
C THR A 40 -3.57 -24.91 -3.91
N PRO A 41 -4.87 -24.56 -3.95
CA PRO A 41 -5.85 -25.15 -3.05
C PRO A 41 -5.89 -26.69 -3.19
N PRO A 42 -6.24 -27.44 -2.12
CA PRO A 42 -6.67 -26.98 -0.80
C PRO A 42 -5.54 -26.63 0.19
N GLU A 43 -4.27 -26.95 -0.13
CA GLU A 43 -3.13 -26.72 0.78
C GLU A 43 -2.82 -25.24 0.98
N ARG A 44 -3.15 -24.40 0.00
CA ARG A 44 -3.06 -22.94 0.13
C ARG A 44 -4.26 -22.41 0.91
N PRO A 45 -4.06 -21.77 2.08
CA PRO A 45 -5.15 -21.14 2.82
C PRO A 45 -5.83 -20.06 1.99
N LEU A 46 -7.15 -19.96 2.10
CA LEU A 46 -7.88 -18.83 1.53
C LEU A 46 -7.47 -17.53 2.24
N PRO A 47 -7.45 -16.40 1.51
CA PRO A 47 -7.26 -15.09 2.12
C PRO A 47 -8.32 -14.85 3.21
N ILE A 48 -7.87 -14.42 4.38
CA ILE A 48 -8.76 -13.93 5.43
C ILE A 48 -9.29 -12.57 5.01
N THR A 49 -10.61 -12.40 5.04
CA THR A 49 -11.29 -11.14 4.72
C THR A 49 -12.24 -10.78 5.85
N ASN A 50 -11.68 -10.27 6.95
CA ASN A 50 -12.46 -9.94 8.13
C ASN A 50 -13.02 -8.50 8.04
N PRO A 51 -14.10 -8.16 8.78
CA PRO A 51 -14.65 -6.82 8.79
C PRO A 51 -13.64 -5.75 9.22
N VAL A 52 -13.65 -4.62 8.52
CA VAL A 52 -12.92 -3.40 8.83
C VAL A 52 -13.87 -2.40 9.47
N PHE A 53 -13.54 -1.97 10.69
CA PHE A 53 -14.40 -1.16 11.55
C PHE A 53 -13.71 0.14 11.99
N VAL A 54 -14.52 1.12 12.39
CA VAL A 54 -14.05 2.43 12.85
C VAL A 54 -13.31 2.31 14.18
N HIS A 55 -12.14 2.93 14.26
CA HIS A 55 -11.47 3.20 15.52
C HIS A 55 -11.90 4.59 16.02
N GLU A 56 -12.79 4.61 17.01
CA GLU A 56 -13.48 5.82 17.46
C GLU A 56 -12.54 6.96 17.88
N LEU A 57 -13.00 8.21 17.67
CA LEU A 57 -12.25 9.42 17.97
C LEU A 57 -11.75 9.49 19.43
N LYS A 58 -12.53 8.96 20.39
CA LYS A 58 -12.15 8.91 21.81
C LYS A 58 -10.85 8.13 22.07
N TYR A 59 -10.47 7.24 21.15
CA TYR A 59 -9.22 6.48 21.19
C TYR A 59 -8.14 7.07 20.28
N THR A 60 -8.51 7.65 19.13
CA THR A 60 -7.52 8.17 18.17
C THR A 60 -7.03 9.58 18.51
N GLY A 61 -7.82 10.38 19.23
CA GLY A 61 -7.51 11.76 19.63
C GLY A 61 -7.54 12.79 18.49
N ILE A 62 -7.48 12.34 17.23
CA ILE A 62 -7.49 13.18 16.03
C ILE A 62 -8.29 12.47 14.92
N SER A 63 -9.02 13.24 14.12
CA SER A 63 -9.82 12.73 12.99
C SER A 63 -8.93 12.23 11.85
N TRP A 64 -9.49 11.41 10.95
CA TRP A 64 -8.72 10.94 9.79
C TRP A 64 -8.48 12.07 8.78
N GLU A 65 -9.43 13.00 8.66
CA GLU A 65 -9.31 14.19 7.81
C GLU A 65 -8.16 15.09 8.24
N GLU A 66 -7.98 15.31 9.54
CA GLU A 66 -6.86 16.09 10.06
C GLU A 66 -5.51 15.39 9.82
N LYS A 67 -5.46 14.05 9.93
CA LYS A 67 -4.25 13.27 9.59
C LYS A 67 -3.91 13.41 8.10
N VAL A 68 -4.91 13.27 7.22
CA VAL A 68 -4.75 13.46 5.77
C VAL A 68 -4.27 14.86 5.45
N LYS A 69 -4.86 15.89 6.07
CA LYS A 69 -4.42 17.28 5.91
C LYS A 69 -2.96 17.45 6.29
N THR A 70 -2.55 16.93 7.45
CA THR A 70 -1.16 16.98 7.94
C THR A 70 -0.20 16.32 6.95
N ILE A 71 -0.55 15.15 6.42
CA ILE A 71 0.27 14.46 5.40
C ILE A 71 0.31 15.25 4.10
N ALA A 72 -0.81 15.80 3.63
CA ALA A 72 -0.86 16.60 2.41
C ALA A 72 0.02 17.86 2.50
N GLU A 73 0.05 18.53 3.65
CA GLU A 73 0.94 19.67 3.91
C GLU A 73 2.42 19.27 3.87
N LEU A 74 2.76 18.08 4.40
CA LEU A 74 4.11 17.52 4.28
C LEU A 74 4.47 17.21 2.83
N VAL A 75 3.55 16.60 2.07
CA VAL A 75 3.72 16.32 0.64
C VAL A 75 4.00 17.61 -0.15
N GLN A 76 3.23 18.67 0.11
CA GLN A 76 3.46 20.00 -0.47
C GLN A 76 4.84 20.56 -0.11
N THR A 77 5.24 20.47 1.16
CA THR A 77 6.55 20.94 1.65
C THR A 77 7.70 20.20 0.97
N LYS A 78 7.50 18.92 0.62
CA LYS A 78 8.46 18.10 -0.14
C LYS A 78 8.40 18.30 -1.65
N GLN A 79 7.55 19.22 -2.12
CA GLN A 79 7.29 19.49 -3.55
C GLN A 79 6.94 18.19 -4.30
N ALA A 80 6.17 17.33 -3.66
CA ALA A 80 5.67 16.09 -4.24
C ALA A 80 4.18 16.23 -4.59
N ASN A 81 3.70 15.42 -5.52
CA ASN A 81 2.30 15.36 -5.91
C ASN A 81 1.48 14.45 -4.96
N GLY A 82 2.11 13.44 -4.37
CA GLY A 82 1.45 12.51 -3.44
C GLY A 82 2.43 11.66 -2.64
N TYR A 83 1.89 10.94 -1.65
CA TYR A 83 2.58 9.97 -0.81
C TYR A 83 1.86 8.62 -0.88
N VAL A 84 2.59 7.56 -1.24
CA VAL A 84 2.13 6.17 -1.26
C VAL A 84 2.37 5.55 0.12
N VAL A 85 1.29 5.04 0.71
CA VAL A 85 1.29 4.33 1.99
C VAL A 85 1.16 2.84 1.71
N THR A 86 2.18 2.06 2.09
CA THR A 86 2.25 0.61 1.85
C THR A 86 2.20 -0.21 3.13
N ALA A 87 2.55 0.39 4.27
CA ALA A 87 2.52 -0.25 5.56
C ALA A 87 1.08 -0.33 6.09
N LEU A 88 0.64 -1.51 6.52
CA LEU A 88 -0.76 -1.77 6.86
C LEU A 88 -1.19 -1.00 8.11
N GLU A 89 -0.28 -0.88 9.08
CA GLU A 89 -0.44 -0.09 10.29
C GLU A 89 -0.58 1.41 10.00
N GLU A 90 0.13 1.92 8.99
CA GLU A 90 0.05 3.32 8.57
C GLU A 90 -1.30 3.60 7.91
N VAL A 91 -1.78 2.70 7.02
CA VAL A 91 -3.11 2.82 6.41
C VAL A 91 -4.20 2.78 7.48
N ALA A 92 -4.13 1.82 8.41
CA ALA A 92 -5.08 1.71 9.52
C ALA A 92 -5.06 2.95 10.44
N TRP A 93 -3.87 3.51 10.72
CA TRP A 93 -3.74 4.73 11.49
C TRP A 93 -4.31 5.94 10.75
N LEU A 94 -3.97 6.10 9.46
CA LEU A 94 -4.36 7.23 8.62
C LEU A 94 -5.88 7.39 8.58
N PHE A 95 -6.59 6.30 8.30
CA PHE A 95 -8.05 6.31 8.11
C PHE A 95 -8.84 6.04 9.39
N SER A 96 -8.16 5.90 10.54
CA SER A 96 -8.80 5.59 11.83
C SER A 96 -9.73 4.37 11.74
N VAL A 97 -9.25 3.29 11.10
CA VAL A 97 -9.98 2.01 10.96
C VAL A 97 -9.08 0.84 11.37
N ARG A 98 -9.67 -0.29 11.75
CA ARG A 98 -8.96 -1.52 12.16
C ARG A 98 -9.58 -2.73 11.49
N GLY A 99 -8.77 -3.76 11.29
CA GLY A 99 -9.18 -5.05 10.74
C GLY A 99 -8.56 -6.20 11.52
N SER A 100 -8.58 -7.41 10.95
CA SER A 100 -8.00 -8.59 11.59
C SER A 100 -7.58 -9.65 10.57
N ASP A 101 -7.07 -9.22 9.41
CA ASP A 101 -6.65 -10.14 8.35
C ASP A 101 -5.34 -10.86 8.71
N ILE A 102 -4.56 -10.29 9.63
CA ILE A 102 -3.28 -10.84 10.09
C ILE A 102 -3.42 -11.23 11.57
N PRO A 103 -3.14 -12.49 11.96
CA PRO A 103 -3.17 -12.89 13.36
C PRO A 103 -2.32 -11.97 14.24
N TYR A 104 -2.86 -11.62 15.41
CA TYR A 104 -2.24 -10.74 16.42
C TYR A 104 -2.00 -9.28 15.98
N ASN A 105 -2.42 -8.89 14.77
CA ASN A 105 -2.23 -7.56 14.23
C ASN A 105 -3.58 -6.99 13.76
N PRO A 106 -4.05 -5.84 14.29
CA PRO A 106 -5.39 -5.33 14.00
C PRO A 106 -5.45 -4.58 12.65
N PHE A 107 -4.88 -5.17 11.61
CA PHE A 107 -4.69 -4.58 10.28
C PHE A 107 -5.41 -5.39 9.20
N PHE A 108 -5.55 -4.77 8.04
CA PHE A 108 -6.19 -5.32 6.85
C PHE A 108 -5.33 -5.00 5.64
N LYS A 109 -5.42 -5.80 4.58
CA LYS A 109 -4.61 -5.58 3.37
C LYS A 109 -5.11 -4.35 2.62
N ALA A 110 -4.26 -3.33 2.53
CA ALA A 110 -4.58 -2.11 1.81
C ALA A 110 -3.34 -1.33 1.38
N TYR A 111 -3.53 -0.50 0.36
CA TYR A 111 -2.62 0.58 -0.03
C TYR A 111 -3.36 1.91 0.00
N ALA A 112 -2.66 3.01 0.15
CA ALA A 112 -3.26 4.33 0.02
C ALA A 112 -2.35 5.31 -0.71
N ILE A 113 -2.95 6.33 -1.32
CA ILE A 113 -2.24 7.51 -1.80
C ILE A 113 -2.90 8.75 -1.22
N VAL A 114 -2.11 9.59 -0.55
CA VAL A 114 -2.52 10.93 -0.12
C VAL A 114 -1.90 11.95 -1.05
N TYR A 115 -2.73 12.71 -1.75
CA TYR A 115 -2.29 13.75 -2.68
C TYR A 115 -2.11 15.10 -1.98
N ALA A 116 -1.27 15.97 -2.57
CA ALA A 116 -1.01 17.31 -2.06
C ALA A 116 -2.26 18.17 -1.90
N ASN A 117 -3.31 17.93 -2.69
CA ASN A 117 -4.60 18.62 -2.64
C ASN A 117 -5.61 17.98 -1.66
N GLN A 118 -5.15 17.07 -0.79
CA GLN A 118 -5.96 16.30 0.17
C GLN A 118 -6.92 15.27 -0.44
N THR A 119 -6.92 15.06 -1.77
CA THR A 119 -7.63 13.90 -2.32
C THR A 119 -6.92 12.63 -1.87
N THR A 120 -7.67 11.57 -1.62
CA THR A 120 -7.13 10.31 -1.10
C THR A 120 -7.73 9.12 -1.81
N GLN A 121 -6.88 8.15 -2.13
CA GLN A 121 -7.26 6.87 -2.71
C GLN A 121 -6.88 5.74 -1.77
N LEU A 122 -7.74 4.73 -1.66
CA LEU A 122 -7.57 3.56 -0.80
C LEU A 122 -7.88 2.29 -1.60
N TRP A 123 -6.87 1.45 -1.80
CA TRP A 123 -7.03 0.15 -2.46
C TRP A 123 -7.19 -0.92 -1.39
N MET A 124 -8.37 -1.52 -1.30
CA MET A 124 -8.70 -2.59 -0.34
C MET A 124 -9.82 -3.48 -0.88
N ASN A 125 -10.20 -4.53 -0.15
CA ASN A 125 -11.45 -5.22 -0.43
C ASN A 125 -12.61 -4.48 0.25
N GLU A 126 -13.36 -3.73 -0.55
CA GLU A 126 -14.47 -2.88 -0.10
C GLU A 126 -15.56 -3.65 0.67
N ASN A 127 -15.75 -4.95 0.39
CA ASN A 127 -16.71 -5.79 1.10
C ASN A 127 -16.34 -6.02 2.58
N GLN A 128 -15.10 -5.71 2.97
CA GLN A 128 -14.70 -5.76 4.37
C GLN A 128 -15.22 -4.56 5.16
N LEU A 129 -15.57 -3.43 4.52
CA LEU A 129 -15.99 -2.24 5.24
C LEU A 129 -17.35 -2.44 5.90
N THR A 130 -17.39 -2.25 7.22
CA THR A 130 -18.65 -2.07 7.95
C THR A 130 -19.40 -0.82 7.44
N PRO A 131 -20.74 -0.77 7.57
CA PRO A 131 -21.52 0.42 7.18
C PRO A 131 -21.00 1.72 7.80
N GLU A 132 -20.58 1.67 9.05
CA GLU A 132 -20.02 2.80 9.79
C GLU A 132 -18.68 3.24 9.21
N ALA A 133 -17.78 2.30 8.91
CA ALA A 133 -16.50 2.60 8.28
C ALA A 133 -16.68 3.15 6.86
N ARG A 134 -17.64 2.60 6.10
CA ARG A 134 -17.97 3.11 4.77
C ARG A 134 -18.52 4.54 4.82
N ALA A 135 -19.37 4.84 5.80
CA ALA A 135 -19.89 6.19 6.00
C ALA A 135 -18.79 7.19 6.38
N GLN A 136 -17.85 6.80 7.25
CA GLN A 136 -16.70 7.63 7.64
C GLN A 136 -15.79 7.95 6.44
N LEU A 137 -15.57 6.98 5.55
CA LEU A 137 -14.67 7.10 4.40
C LEU A 137 -15.38 7.57 3.11
N ASN A 138 -16.53 8.24 3.24
CA ASN A 138 -17.34 8.67 2.10
C ASN A 138 -16.65 9.64 1.10
N LYS A 139 -15.57 10.30 1.53
CA LYS A 139 -14.75 11.20 0.70
C LYS A 139 -13.51 10.52 0.10
N VAL A 140 -13.27 9.25 0.45
CA VAL A 140 -12.12 8.49 -0.03
C VAL A 140 -12.51 7.71 -1.28
N ASP A 141 -11.68 7.78 -2.32
CA ASP A 141 -11.84 6.97 -3.54
C ASP A 141 -11.38 5.53 -3.24
N ILE A 142 -12.34 4.66 -2.95
CA ILE A 142 -12.10 3.24 -2.62
C ILE A 142 -12.01 2.42 -3.90
N ARG A 143 -10.93 1.65 -4.04
CA ARG A 143 -10.60 0.84 -5.22
C ARG A 143 -10.30 -0.59 -4.82
N SER A 144 -10.36 -1.49 -5.80
CA SER A 144 -9.99 -2.90 -5.61
C SER A 144 -8.51 -3.03 -5.25
N TYR A 145 -8.19 -3.79 -4.20
CA TYR A 145 -6.80 -4.10 -3.82
C TYR A 145 -5.95 -4.57 -5.02
N ALA A 146 -6.52 -5.36 -5.93
CA ALA A 146 -5.81 -5.92 -7.09
C ALA A 146 -5.44 -4.88 -8.15
N SER A 147 -6.10 -3.71 -8.19
CA SER A 147 -5.82 -2.67 -9.21
C SER A 147 -4.70 -1.72 -8.82
N PHE A 148 -4.10 -1.86 -7.64
CA PHE A 148 -3.10 -0.92 -7.14
C PHE A 148 -1.93 -0.71 -8.10
N PHE A 149 -1.26 -1.78 -8.52
CA PHE A 149 -0.10 -1.69 -9.42
C PHE A 149 -0.48 -1.18 -10.82
N SER A 150 -1.63 -1.60 -11.37
CA SER A 150 -2.10 -1.08 -12.66
C SER A 150 -2.43 0.41 -12.60
N ASP A 151 -3.03 0.87 -11.50
CA ASP A 151 -3.36 2.27 -11.30
C ASP A 151 -2.10 3.11 -11.09
N LEU A 152 -1.09 2.57 -10.41
CA LEU A 152 0.20 3.22 -10.23
C LEU A 152 0.94 3.38 -11.57
N LEU A 153 0.89 2.39 -12.46
CA LEU A 153 1.43 2.50 -13.81
C LEU A 153 0.72 3.61 -14.60
N VAL A 154 -0.61 3.70 -14.54
CA VAL A 154 -1.36 4.79 -15.16
C VAL A 154 -0.98 6.14 -14.56
N LEU A 155 -0.79 6.22 -13.24
CA LEU A 155 -0.34 7.42 -12.55
C LEU A 155 1.06 7.85 -13.00
N SER A 156 1.99 6.90 -13.19
CA SER A 156 3.36 7.17 -13.63
C SER A 156 3.45 7.74 -15.05
N ALA A 157 2.46 7.45 -15.90
CA ALA A 157 2.40 7.93 -17.28
C ALA A 157 1.78 9.34 -17.42
N ARG A 158 1.31 9.94 -16.32
CA ARG A 158 0.67 11.26 -16.33
C ARG A 158 1.69 12.40 -16.32
N ASN A 159 1.51 13.35 -17.25
CA ASN A 159 2.40 14.51 -17.36
C ASN A 159 2.26 15.53 -16.21
N ASP A 160 1.16 15.51 -15.47
CA ASP A 160 0.92 16.42 -14.34
C ASP A 160 1.50 15.90 -13.00
N ILE A 161 2.04 14.68 -13.01
CA ILE A 161 2.70 14.06 -11.85
C ILE A 161 4.21 14.10 -12.06
N SER A 162 4.90 14.88 -11.24
CA SER A 162 6.36 15.06 -11.31
C SER A 162 7.11 14.23 -10.26
N LYS A 163 6.51 14.04 -9.09
CA LYS A 163 7.17 13.39 -7.95
C LYS A 163 6.15 12.73 -7.04
N ILE A 164 6.38 11.46 -6.74
CA ILE A 164 5.62 10.70 -5.73
C ILE A 164 6.59 10.27 -4.63
N TRP A 165 6.18 10.40 -3.38
CA TRP A 165 6.95 9.95 -2.23
C TRP A 165 6.43 8.59 -1.75
N PHE A 166 7.33 7.74 -1.26
CA PHE A 166 7.03 6.44 -0.69
C PHE A 166 8.13 6.05 0.31
N SER A 167 7.86 5.05 1.15
CA SER A 167 8.84 4.58 2.14
C SER A 167 10.01 3.84 1.49
N ALA A 168 11.22 3.94 2.06
CA ALA A 168 12.37 3.13 1.66
C ALA A 168 12.18 1.62 1.91
N SER A 169 11.19 1.25 2.72
CA SER A 169 10.76 -0.14 2.94
C SER A 169 9.70 -0.62 1.92
N ALA A 170 9.23 0.26 1.01
CA ALA A 170 8.32 -0.15 -0.05
C ALA A 170 8.95 -1.23 -0.93
N SER A 171 8.08 -2.07 -1.50
CA SER A 171 8.52 -3.11 -2.42
C SER A 171 9.15 -2.52 -3.67
N GLN A 172 10.05 -3.27 -4.30
CA GLN A 172 10.70 -2.88 -5.55
C GLN A 172 9.70 -2.72 -6.71
N ALA A 173 8.51 -3.31 -6.59
CA ALA A 173 7.44 -3.19 -7.56
C ALA A 173 6.72 -1.82 -7.56
N ILE A 174 7.02 -0.94 -6.58
CA ILE A 174 6.48 0.42 -6.44
C ILE A 174 7.55 1.42 -6.87
#